data_AF-A0A3A6FSG3-F1
#
_entry.id   AF-A0A3A6FSG3-F1
#
_cell.length_a   1.000
_cell.length_b   1.000
_cell.length_c   1.000
_cell.angle_alpha   90.00
_cell.angle_beta   90.00
_cell.angle_gamma   90.00
#
_symmetry.space_group_name_H-M   'P 1'
#
loop_
_entity.id
_entity.type
_entity.pdbx_description
1 polymer ?
#
loop_
_entity_poly.entity_id
_entity_poly.type
_entity_poly.pdbx_seq_one_letter_code
_entity_poly.pdbx_strand_id
1 'polypeptide(L)'
;MGKKIVAIRYYNVWFYLHVNSEQDMVKISYLTDRIDAGEQVIMKDIYQWCRIQKIEFSTKFIYRSDFPIKANIWNFYSYMRIKIEKFFG
;
A
#
# COMPACT_ATOMS: atom_id res chain seq x y z
N MET A 1 -14.40 19.26 -1.12
CA MET A 1 -13.76 18.24 -2.00
C MET A 1 -14.34 16.88 -1.66
N GLY A 2 -14.83 16.11 -2.64
CA GLY A 2 -15.33 14.75 -2.39
C GLY A 2 -14.20 13.83 -1.91
N LYS A 3 -14.52 12.81 -1.11
CA LYS A 3 -13.54 11.80 -0.68
C LYS A 3 -12.99 11.07 -1.91
N LYS A 4 -11.73 11.34 -2.28
CA LYS A 4 -11.03 10.65 -3.38
C LYS A 4 -10.09 9.60 -2.77
N ILE A 5 -10.09 8.41 -3.35
CA ILE A 5 -9.25 7.29 -2.92
C ILE A 5 -8.42 6.84 -4.11
N VAL A 6 -7.12 6.66 -3.91
CA VAL A 6 -6.21 6.06 -4.89
C VAL A 6 -5.85 4.66 -4.41
N ALA A 7 -6.01 3.66 -5.28
CA ALA A 7 -5.75 2.27 -4.95
C ALA A 7 -4.44 1.79 -5.61
N ILE A 8 -3.48 1.34 -4.79
CA ILE A 8 -2.24 0.72 -5.26
C ILE A 8 -2.28 -0.77 -4.89
N ARG A 9 -1.93 -1.64 -5.83
CA ARG A 9 -1.88 -3.10 -5.60
C ARG A 9 -0.44 -3.58 -5.50
N TYR A 10 -0.11 -4.26 -4.41
CA TYR A 10 1.14 -4.99 -4.25
C TYR A 10 0.84 -6.47 -3.99
N TYR A 11 1.07 -7.34 -4.97
CA TYR A 11 0.72 -8.76 -4.95
C TYR A 11 -0.75 -9.02 -4.52
N ASN A 12 -0.94 -9.48 -3.27
CA ASN A 12 -2.24 -9.79 -2.65
C ASN A 12 -2.80 -8.65 -1.79
N VAL A 13 -2.08 -7.54 -1.64
CA VAL A 13 -2.46 -6.45 -0.74
C VAL A 13 -2.83 -5.22 -1.55
N TRP A 14 -4.00 -4.67 -1.25
CA TRP A 14 -4.42 -3.36 -1.71
C TRP A 14 -4.10 -2.30 -0.66
N PHE A 15 -3.61 -1.17 -1.12
CA PHE A 15 -3.46 0.07 -0.38
C PHE A 15 -4.48 1.07 -0.90
N TYR A 16 -5.33 1.57 -0.03
CA TYR A 16 -6.30 2.61 -0.35
C TYR A 16 -5.82 3.91 0.31
N LEU A 17 -5.18 4.78 -0.48
CA LEU A 17 -4.66 6.06 -0.05
C LEU A 17 -5.78 7.09 -0.10
N HIS A 18 -6.05 7.75 1.03
CA HIS A 18 -7.11 8.75 1.15
C HIS A 18 -6.54 10.12 0.77
N VAL A 19 -7.16 10.77 -0.21
CA VAL A 19 -6.79 12.12 -0.65
C VAL A 19 -7.62 13.12 0.14
N ASN A 20 -7.04 13.69 1.19
CA ASN A 20 -7.71 14.63 2.09
C ASN A 20 -7.35 16.09 1.78
N SER A 21 -6.27 16.32 1.02
CA SER A 21 -5.78 17.64 0.62
C SER A 21 -5.16 17.62 -0.79
N GLU A 22 -4.96 18.79 -1.38
CA GLU A 22 -4.19 18.93 -2.63
C GLU A 22 -2.74 18.45 -2.47
N GLN A 23 -2.14 18.66 -1.29
CA GLN A 23 -0.81 18.15 -1.00
C GLN A 23 -0.75 16.61 -1.04
N ASP A 24 -1.79 15.93 -0.53
CA ASP A 24 -1.88 14.48 -0.63
C ASP A 24 -1.98 14.04 -2.09
N MET A 25 -2.73 14.77 -2.92
CA MET A 25 -2.82 14.47 -4.35
C MET A 25 -1.45 14.53 -5.03
N VAL A 26 -0.67 15.59 -4.78
CA VAL A 26 0.68 15.75 -5.36
C VAL A 26 1.61 14.63 -4.88
N LYS A 27 1.64 14.35 -3.58
CA LYS A 27 2.47 13.28 -3.02
C LYS A 27 2.08 11.92 -3.62
N ILE A 28 0.79 11.60 -3.64
CA ILE A 28 0.29 10.32 -4.15
C ILE A 28 0.62 10.18 -5.63
N SER A 29 0.46 11.23 -6.44
CA SER A 29 0.88 11.24 -7.85
C SER A 29 2.36 10.91 -7.98
N TYR A 30 3.21 11.56 -7.18
CA TYR A 30 4.65 11.28 -7.20
C TYR A 30 5.00 9.83 -6.85
N LEU A 31 4.30 9.22 -5.89
CA LEU A 31 4.47 7.80 -5.59
C LEU A 31 4.03 6.91 -6.76
N THR A 32 2.87 7.19 -7.35
CA THR A 32 2.36 6.37 -8.47
C THR A 32 3.27 6.49 -9.70
N ASP A 33 3.74 7.69 -10.02
CA ASP A 33 4.63 7.92 -11.16
C ASP A 33 5.95 7.14 -11.02
N ARG A 34 6.49 7.05 -9.80
CA ARG A 34 7.67 6.25 -9.49
C ARG A 34 7.45 4.75 -9.67
N ILE A 35 6.32 4.24 -9.21
CA ILE A 35 5.93 2.83 -9.37
C ILE A 35 5.72 2.51 -10.85
N ASP A 36 5.02 3.40 -11.58
CA ASP A 36 4.71 3.23 -13.00
C ASP A 36 5.97 3.33 -13.88
N ALA A 37 6.97 4.11 -13.44
CA ALA A 37 8.31 4.14 -14.05
C ALA A 37 9.13 2.85 -13.83
N GLY A 38 8.59 1.87 -13.11
CA GLY A 38 9.21 0.56 -12.90
C GLY A 38 10.16 0.50 -11.69
N GLU A 39 10.09 1.47 -10.77
CA GLU A 39 10.85 1.39 -9.54
C GLU A 39 10.44 0.14 -8.73
N GLN A 40 11.43 -0.62 -8.26
CA GLN A 40 11.19 -1.77 -7.41
C GLN A 40 10.82 -1.33 -6.00
N VAL A 41 9.52 -1.17 -5.75
CA VAL A 41 8.96 -0.78 -4.45
C VAL A 41 8.41 -2.02 -3.74
N ILE A 42 8.94 -2.37 -2.57
CA ILE A 42 8.38 -3.46 -1.76
C ILE A 42 7.25 -2.94 -0.84
N MET A 43 6.43 -3.85 -0.30
CA MET A 43 5.31 -3.49 0.57
C MET A 43 5.69 -2.57 1.74
N LYS A 44 6.88 -2.81 2.32
CA LYS A 44 7.40 -2.01 3.44
C LYS A 44 7.67 -0.57 3.03
N ASP A 45 8.16 -0.35 1.81
CA ASP A 45 8.46 0.99 1.29
C ASP A 45 7.18 1.78 1.09
N ILE A 46 6.13 1.17 0.53
CA ILE A 46 4.80 1.81 0.38
C ILE A 46 4.26 2.23 1.76
N TYR A 47 4.32 1.33 2.74
CA TYR A 47 3.90 1.61 4.11
C TYR A 47 4.67 2.77 4.75
N GLN A 48 6.01 2.73 4.66
CA GLN A 48 6.89 3.73 5.27
C GLN A 48 6.72 5.08 4.59
N TRP A 49 6.65 5.10 3.25
CA TRP A 49 6.45 6.32 2.49
C TRP A 49 5.13 6.99 2.87
N CYS A 50 4.02 6.25 2.95
CA CYS A 50 2.74 6.81 3.37
C CYS A 50 2.80 7.36 4.81
N ARG A 51 3.47 6.65 5.72
CA ARG A 51 3.66 7.08 7.11
C ARG A 51 4.49 8.37 7.21
N ILE A 52 5.62 8.44 6.53
CA ILE A 52 6.54 9.61 6.54
C ILE A 52 5.86 10.82 5.92
N GLN A 53 5.15 10.62 4.81
CA GLN A 53 4.43 11.68 4.10
C GLN A 53 3.11 12.10 4.76
N LYS A 54 2.73 11.41 5.85
CA LYS A 54 1.48 11.59 6.62
C LYS A 54 0.21 11.43 5.79
N ILE A 55 0.24 10.52 4.81
CA ILE A 55 -0.93 10.16 4.03
C ILE A 55 -1.74 9.16 4.82
N GLU A 56 -3.04 9.40 4.94
CA GLU A 56 -3.96 8.45 5.54
C GLU A 56 -4.23 7.31 4.55
N PHE A 57 -4.20 6.06 5.03
CA PHE A 57 -4.46 4.91 4.19
C PHE A 57 -5.02 3.73 4.96
N SER A 58 -5.78 2.91 4.25
CA SER A 58 -6.21 1.58 4.71
C SER A 58 -5.61 0.50 3.81
N THR A 59 -5.52 -0.72 4.33
CA THR A 59 -4.98 -1.87 3.58
C THR A 59 -5.88 -3.08 3.69
N LYS A 60 -5.97 -3.86 2.60
CA LYS A 60 -6.77 -5.08 2.54
C LYS A 60 -6.01 -6.20 1.84
N PHE A 61 -5.85 -7.33 2.51
CA PHE A 61 -5.40 -8.55 1.88
C PHE A 61 -6.55 -9.20 1.09
N ILE A 62 -6.25 -9.68 -0.11
CA ILE A 62 -7.17 -10.42 -0.98
C ILE A 62 -6.47 -11.71 -1.41
N TYR A 63 -7.07 -12.84 -1.10
CA TYR A 63 -6.64 -14.13 -1.63
C TYR A 63 -6.77 -14.15 -3.15
N ARG A 64 -5.76 -14.70 -3.83
CA ARG A 64 -5.67 -14.76 -5.30
C ARG A 64 -5.60 -16.20 -5.74
N SER A 65 -6.64 -16.68 -6.39
CA SER A 65 -6.67 -18.05 -6.96
C SER A 65 -5.68 -18.23 -8.10
N ASP A 66 -5.24 -17.15 -8.74
CA ASP A 66 -4.22 -17.16 -9.78
C ASP A 66 -2.79 -17.31 -9.24
N PHE A 67 -2.61 -17.26 -7.91
CA PHE A 67 -1.31 -17.45 -7.26
C PHE A 67 -1.22 -18.83 -6.60
N PRO A 68 -0.02 -19.45 -6.55
CA PRO A 68 0.18 -20.66 -5.76
C PRO A 68 -0.23 -20.45 -4.29
N ILE A 69 -0.77 -21.50 -3.65
CA ILE A 69 -1.20 -21.44 -2.24
C ILE A 69 -0.06 -20.96 -1.33
N LYS A 70 1.16 -21.48 -1.55
CA LYS A 70 2.36 -21.05 -0.82
C LYS A 70 2.64 -19.55 -0.96
N ALA A 71 2.43 -18.98 -2.15
CA ALA A 71 2.61 -17.55 -2.37
C ALA A 71 1.54 -16.72 -1.64
N ASN A 72 0.27 -17.15 -1.65
CA ASN A 72 -0.78 -16.52 -0.86
C ASN A 72 -0.46 -16.53 0.64
N ILE A 73 0.00 -17.66 1.18
CA ILE A 73 0.40 -17.79 2.59
C ILE A 73 1.56 -16.84 2.92
N TRP A 74 2.59 -16.81 2.07
CA TRP A 74 3.74 -15.94 2.28
C TRP A 74 3.35 -14.45 2.24
N ASN A 75 2.50 -14.06 1.28
CA ASN A 75 2.00 -12.69 1.17
C ASN A 75 1.11 -12.31 2.36
N PHE A 76 0.30 -13.25 2.87
CA PHE A 76 -0.50 -13.03 4.08
C PHE A 76 0.37 -12.88 5.32
N TYR A 77 1.37 -13.74 5.50
CA TYR A 77 2.35 -13.63 6.58
C TYR A 77 3.07 -12.27 6.54
N SER A 78 3.57 -11.88 5.37
CA SER A 78 4.24 -10.59 5.17
C SER A 78 3.32 -9.41 5.52
N TYR A 79 2.06 -9.46 5.10
CA TYR A 79 1.05 -8.45 5.42
C TYR A 79 0.80 -8.34 6.93
N MET A 80 0.60 -9.48 7.60
CA MET A 80 0.37 -9.53 9.04
C MET A 80 1.56 -9.02 9.84
N ARG A 81 2.78 -9.37 9.45
CA ARG A 81 4.01 -8.86 10.07
C ARG A 81 4.04 -7.33 10.12
N ILE A 82 3.77 -6.66 9.00
CA ILE A 82 3.75 -5.19 8.96
C ILE A 82 2.63 -4.61 9.84
N LYS A 83 1.44 -5.22 9.87
CA LYS A 83 0.36 -4.77 10.75
C LYS A 83 0.73 -4.86 12.23
N ILE A 84 1.39 -5.95 12.62
CA ILE A 84 1.86 -6.17 14.00
C ILE A 84 2.94 -5.14 14.34
N GLU A 85 3.94 -4.96 13.49
CA GLU A 85 4.99 -3.93 13.67
C GLU A 85 4.38 -2.54 13.86
N LYS A 86 3.29 -2.21 13.14
CA LYS A 86 2.57 -0.94 13.25
C LYS A 86 1.73 -0.80 14.53
N PHE A 87 1.31 -1.91 15.14
CA PHE A 87 0.51 -1.89 16.37
C PHE A 87 1.39 -1.79 17.62
N PHE A 88 2.59 -2.39 17.58
CA PHE A 88 3.49 -2.47 18.73
C PHE A 88 4.70 -1.51 18.68
N GLY A 89 4.94 -0.80 17.57
CA GLY A 89 6.08 0.13 17.40
C GLY A 89 5.66 1.52 16.94
#